data_AF-A0AAN7RQ94-F1
#
_entry.id   AF-A0AAN7RQ94-F1
#
_cell.length_a   1.000
_cell.length_b   1.000
_cell.length_c   1.000
_cell.angle_alpha   90.00
_cell.angle_beta   90.00
_cell.angle_gamma   90.00
#
_symmetry.space_group_name_H-M   'P 1'
#
loop_
_entity.id
_entity.type
_entity.pdbx_description
1 polymer ?
#
loop_
_entity_poly.entity_id
_entity_poly.type
_entity_poly.pdbx_seq_one_letter_code
_entity_poly.pdbx_strand_id
1 'polypeptide(L)'
;MAAELGKPQRNCYTLPGFDFSYGLYIHRTDGGVPEAIGHWNTVKPRTAIVQKMPRDFITMNRGALKAGYTTAHEFNLYYKAKDIRRKDDEYSRFKKCPPKVPADLTYGITAR
;
A
#
# COMPACT_ATOMS: atom_id res chain seq x y z
N MET A 1 -36.68 44.99 -21.69
CA MET A 1 -36.35 43.92 -22.66
C MET A 1 -37.38 42.82 -22.50
N ALA A 2 -38.14 42.52 -23.56
CA ALA A 2 -39.15 41.47 -23.54
C ALA A 2 -38.46 40.09 -23.50
N ALA A 3 -38.96 39.18 -22.67
CA ALA A 3 -38.51 37.80 -22.68
C ALA A 3 -39.04 37.11 -23.95
N GLU A 4 -38.13 36.64 -24.82
CA GLU A 4 -38.51 35.87 -26.00
C GLU A 4 -38.97 34.47 -25.56
N LEU A 5 -40.28 34.17 -25.68
CA LEU A 5 -40.84 32.87 -25.34
C LEU A 5 -40.14 31.75 -26.12
N GLY A 6 -39.71 30.70 -25.42
CA GLY A 6 -39.07 29.52 -25.99
C GLY A 6 -37.55 29.60 -26.18
N LYS A 7 -36.90 30.72 -25.83
CA LYS A 7 -35.44 30.82 -25.86
C LYS A 7 -34.85 30.91 -24.46
N PRO A 8 -33.68 30.29 -24.22
CA PRO A 8 -32.98 30.42 -22.95
C PRO A 8 -32.49 31.87 -22.74
N GLN A 9 -32.28 32.23 -21.48
CA GLN A 9 -31.74 33.53 -21.11
C GLN A 9 -30.36 33.73 -21.77
N ARG A 10 -30.19 34.87 -22.45
CA ARG A 10 -28.92 35.22 -23.09
C ARG A 10 -27.93 35.68 -22.03
N ASN A 11 -26.84 34.93 -21.87
CA ASN A 11 -25.76 35.25 -20.93
C ASN A 11 -24.61 36.04 -21.60
N CYS A 12 -24.74 36.36 -22.89
CA CYS A 12 -23.87 37.24 -23.69
C CYS A 12 -22.34 36.94 -23.63
N TYR A 13 -21.96 35.69 -23.41
CA TYR A 13 -20.55 35.26 -23.50
C TYR A 13 -20.19 34.82 -24.92
N THR A 14 -18.96 35.10 -25.34
CA THR A 14 -18.40 34.57 -26.59
C THR A 14 -18.20 33.07 -26.45
N LEU A 15 -19.00 32.29 -27.17
CA LEU A 15 -18.88 30.84 -27.17
C LEU A 15 -17.76 30.39 -28.12
N PRO A 16 -17.10 29.25 -27.82
CA PRO A 16 -16.25 28.54 -28.76
C PRO A 16 -16.93 28.29 -30.12
N GLY A 17 -16.13 28.13 -31.18
CA GLY A 17 -16.62 27.89 -32.54
C GLY A 17 -17.43 26.60 -32.70
N PHE A 18 -18.03 26.41 -33.87
CA PHE A 18 -18.95 25.29 -34.14
C PHE A 18 -18.33 23.91 -33.93
N ASP A 19 -17.01 23.78 -34.17
CA ASP A 19 -16.29 22.51 -34.03
C ASP A 19 -15.93 22.16 -32.57
N PHE A 20 -16.35 22.97 -31.60
CA PHE A 20 -16.08 22.72 -30.19
C PHE A 20 -17.16 21.83 -29.56
N SER A 21 -16.72 20.71 -28.98
CA SER A 21 -17.58 19.85 -28.17
C SER A 21 -17.46 20.23 -26.69
N TYR A 22 -18.59 20.57 -26.07
CA TYR A 22 -18.65 20.79 -24.62
C TYR A 22 -18.61 19.46 -23.87
N GLY A 23 -17.89 19.43 -22.75
CA GLY A 23 -17.76 18.25 -21.90
C GLY A 23 -16.31 17.85 -21.68
N LEU A 24 -16.09 16.93 -20.74
CA LEU A 24 -14.76 16.40 -20.44
C LEU A 24 -14.40 15.31 -21.46
N TYR A 25 -13.46 15.61 -22.35
CA TYR A 25 -12.89 14.60 -23.24
C TYR A 25 -11.89 13.73 -22.48
N ILE A 26 -12.25 12.47 -22.24
CA ILE A 26 -11.37 11.49 -21.62
C ILE A 26 -10.71 10.69 -22.74
N HIS A 27 -9.50 11.10 -23.11
CA HIS A 27 -8.66 10.35 -24.05
C HIS A 27 -8.30 8.99 -23.42
N ARG A 28 -8.90 7.90 -23.90
CA ARG A 28 -8.48 6.55 -23.52
C ARG A 28 -7.34 6.13 -24.43
N THR A 29 -6.11 6.27 -23.95
CA THR A 29 -4.91 5.80 -24.66
C THR A 29 -4.72 4.29 -24.48
N ASP A 30 -5.13 3.76 -23.32
CA ASP A 30 -4.88 2.39 -22.89
C ASP A 30 -6.18 1.79 -22.28
N GLY A 31 -6.37 0.48 -22.40
CA GLY A 31 -7.46 -0.28 -21.80
C GLY A 31 -8.25 -1.19 -22.74
N GLY A 32 -7.68 -1.61 -23.87
CA GLY A 32 -8.31 -2.56 -24.78
C GLY A 32 -8.34 -4.00 -24.23
N VAL A 33 -9.21 -4.84 -24.81
CA VAL A 33 -9.24 -6.30 -24.55
C VAL A 33 -7.84 -6.96 -24.56
N PRO A 34 -6.92 -6.66 -25.50
CA PRO A 34 -5.60 -7.29 -25.48
C PRO A 34 -4.74 -6.86 -24.29
N GLU A 35 -4.88 -5.63 -23.78
CA GLU A 35 -4.17 -5.17 -22.59
C GLU A 35 -4.75 -5.81 -21.32
N ALA A 36 -6.06 -6.01 -21.26
CA ALA A 36 -6.71 -6.69 -20.14
C ALA A 36 -6.38 -8.19 -20.07
N ILE A 37 -6.30 -8.88 -21.21
CA ILE A 37 -6.03 -10.32 -21.28
C ILE A 37 -4.53 -10.63 -21.28
N GLY A 38 -3.73 -9.78 -21.93
CA GLY A 38 -2.29 -10.01 -22.12
C GLY A 38 -1.42 -9.62 -20.93
N HIS A 39 -1.93 -8.79 -20.01
CA HIS A 39 -1.14 -8.29 -18.88
C HIS A 39 -1.24 -9.22 -17.66
N TRP A 40 -0.53 -10.34 -17.71
CA TRP A 40 -0.23 -11.08 -16.49
C TRP A 40 0.71 -10.20 -15.66
N ASN A 41 0.15 -9.49 -14.69
CA ASN A 41 0.92 -8.88 -13.61
C ASN A 41 1.59 -10.01 -12.83
N THR A 42 2.70 -10.52 -13.35
CA THR A 42 3.58 -11.41 -12.60
C THR A 42 4.01 -10.61 -11.40
N VAL A 43 3.46 -10.95 -10.22
CA VAL A 43 3.82 -10.32 -8.96
C VAL A 43 5.33 -10.41 -8.88
N LYS A 44 6.01 -9.27 -9.11
CA LYS A 44 7.46 -9.23 -8.99
C LYS A 44 7.74 -9.70 -7.58
N PRO A 45 8.53 -10.77 -7.39
CA PRO A 45 8.85 -11.22 -6.04
C PRO A 45 9.43 -9.99 -5.35
N ARG A 46 8.73 -9.53 -4.30
CA ARG A 46 9.21 -8.45 -3.46
C ARG A 46 10.60 -8.89 -3.04
N THR A 47 11.63 -8.23 -3.55
CA THR A 47 13.00 -8.45 -3.10
C THR A 47 12.89 -8.44 -1.60
N ALA A 48 13.30 -9.55 -0.97
CA ALA A 48 13.21 -9.65 0.47
C ALA A 48 13.97 -8.44 0.99
N ILE A 49 13.23 -7.41 1.42
CA ILE A 49 13.81 -6.31 2.16
C ILE A 49 14.40 -7.06 3.32
N VAL A 50 15.72 -7.19 3.34
CA VAL A 50 16.45 -7.74 4.46
C VAL A 50 16.18 -6.74 5.56
N GLN A 51 15.04 -6.91 6.23
CA GLN A 51 14.71 -6.20 7.43
C GLN A 51 15.90 -6.48 8.32
N LYS A 52 16.69 -5.44 8.59
CA LYS A 52 17.79 -5.53 9.54
C LYS A 52 17.11 -5.78 10.89
N MET A 53 16.88 -7.05 11.19
CA MET A 53 16.27 -7.46 12.45
C MET A 53 17.14 -6.87 13.56
N PRO A 54 16.58 -5.98 14.40
CA PRO A 54 17.36 -5.32 15.43
C PRO A 54 17.85 -6.37 16.44
N ARG A 55 19.02 -6.12 17.02
CA ARG A 55 19.56 -6.96 18.09
C ARG A 55 18.68 -6.87 19.33
N ASP A 56 18.48 -8.02 19.98
CA ASP A 56 17.78 -8.09 21.25
C ASP A 56 18.78 -7.94 22.42
N PHE A 57 19.09 -6.68 22.74
CA PHE A 57 20.00 -6.36 23.84
C PHE A 57 19.50 -6.86 25.20
N ILE A 58 18.19 -6.98 25.41
CA ILE A 58 17.65 -7.43 26.71
C ILE A 58 17.98 -8.91 26.91
N THR A 59 17.69 -9.73 25.91
CA THR A 59 18.00 -11.17 25.95
C THR A 59 19.50 -11.40 26.01
N MET A 60 20.28 -10.65 25.23
CA MET A 60 21.75 -10.74 25.22
C MET A 60 22.34 -10.37 26.59
N ASN A 61 21.91 -9.27 27.21
CA ASN A 61 22.40 -8.84 28.52
C ASN A 61 22.07 -9.86 29.61
N ARG A 62 20.86 -10.41 29.59
CA ARG A 62 20.45 -11.46 30.52
C ARG A 62 21.30 -12.72 30.37
N GLY A 63 21.64 -13.11 29.13
CA GLY A 63 22.52 -14.24 28.87
C GLY A 63 23.95 -13.98 29.32
N ALA A 64 24.47 -12.78 29.09
CA ALA A 64 25.80 -12.38 29.52
C ALA A 64 25.95 -12.42 31.05
N LEU A 65 24.96 -11.88 31.77
CA LEU A 65 24.91 -11.94 33.23
C LEU A 65 24.84 -13.38 33.75
N LYS A 66 24.04 -14.24 33.11
CA LYS A 66 23.98 -15.68 33.46
C LYS A 66 25.30 -16.40 33.23
N ALA A 67 26.09 -15.95 32.26
CA ALA A 67 27.41 -16.49 31.97
C ALA A 67 28.52 -15.92 32.88
N GLY A 68 28.18 -14.98 33.78
CA GLY A 68 29.12 -14.40 34.73
C GLY A 68 29.91 -13.19 34.21
N TYR A 69 29.56 -12.63 33.06
CA TYR A 69 30.20 -11.41 32.57
C TYR A 69 29.73 -10.20 33.38
N THR A 70 30.68 -9.37 33.79
CA THR A 70 30.45 -8.21 34.65
C THR A 70 31.07 -6.93 34.10
N THR A 71 32.06 -7.04 33.21
CA THR A 71 32.79 -5.91 32.66
C THR A 71 32.30 -5.52 31.26
N ALA A 72 32.28 -4.23 30.95
CA ALA A 72 31.85 -3.73 29.64
C ALA A 72 32.62 -4.36 28.45
N HIS A 73 33.92 -4.63 28.62
CA HIS A 73 34.73 -5.31 27.62
C HIS A 73 34.23 -6.74 27.34
N GLU A 74 33.87 -7.48 28.38
CA GLU A 74 33.35 -8.84 28.28
C GLU A 74 31.98 -8.86 27.59
N PHE A 75 31.11 -7.91 27.91
CA PHE A 75 29.83 -7.74 27.19
C PHE A 75 30.07 -7.46 25.70
N ASN A 76 31.05 -6.62 25.36
CA ASN A 76 31.41 -6.37 23.95
C ASN A 76 31.90 -7.65 23.23
N LEU A 77 32.67 -8.50 23.91
CA LEU A 77 33.06 -9.81 23.37
C LEU A 77 31.85 -10.74 23.23
N TYR A 78 30.97 -10.77 24.23
CA TYR A 78 29.74 -11.55 24.21
C TYR A 78 28.82 -11.16 23.06
N TYR A 79 28.65 -9.86 22.79
CA TYR A 79 27.84 -9.38 21.67
C TYR A 79 28.37 -9.77 20.29
N LYS A 80 29.69 -9.94 20.16
CA LYS A 80 30.31 -10.42 18.92
C LYS A 80 30.09 -11.92 18.73
N ALA A 81 30.12 -12.69 19.83
CA ALA A 81 29.98 -14.14 19.79
C ALA A 81 28.52 -14.63 19.73
N LYS A 82 27.58 -13.88 20.31
CA LYS A 82 26.16 -14.26 20.45
C LYS A 82 25.25 -13.21 19.83
N ASP A 83 25.07 -13.26 18.51
CA ASP A 83 24.14 -12.35 17.79
C ASP A 83 22.69 -12.85 17.89
N ILE A 84 21.95 -12.38 18.91
CA ILE A 84 20.52 -12.67 19.06
C ILE A 84 19.73 -11.52 18.46
N ARG A 85 18.92 -11.83 17.43
CA ARG A 85 18.08 -10.83 16.75
C ARG A 85 16.62 -11.01 17.11
N ARG A 86 15.92 -9.89 17.31
CA ARG A 86 14.48 -9.87 17.56
C ARG A 86 13.74 -10.25 16.27
N LYS A 87 12.83 -11.23 16.35
CA LYS A 87 11.86 -11.46 15.28
C LYS A 87 10.83 -10.34 15.32
N ASP A 88 10.64 -9.66 14.19
CA ASP A 88 9.49 -8.79 14.03
C ASP A 88 8.24 -9.66 13.92
N ASP A 89 7.59 -9.90 15.05
CA ASP A 89 6.28 -10.56 15.08
C ASP A 89 5.22 -9.74 14.32
N GLU A 90 5.45 -8.43 14.17
CA GLU A 90 4.59 -7.50 13.43
C GLU A 90 4.54 -7.79 11.92
N TYR A 91 5.59 -8.41 11.36
CA TYR A 91 5.66 -8.83 9.96
C TYR A 91 5.24 -10.28 9.73
N SER A 92 4.76 -10.98 10.76
CA SER A 92 4.11 -12.27 10.55
C SER A 92 2.76 -12.05 9.87
N ARG A 93 2.78 -12.05 8.54
CA ARG A 93 1.57 -12.09 7.68
C ARG A 93 0.64 -13.26 8.04
N PHE A 94 1.14 -14.25 8.79
CA PHE A 94 0.40 -15.42 9.27
C PHE A 94 -0.31 -15.20 10.62
N LYS A 95 -0.05 -14.10 11.34
CA LYS A 95 -0.77 -13.75 12.58
C LYS A 95 -1.96 -12.83 12.36
N LYS A 96 -2.05 -12.20 11.19
CA LYS A 96 -3.30 -11.60 10.71
C LYS A 96 -4.16 -12.73 10.17
N CYS A 97 -4.92 -13.38 11.04
CA CYS A 97 -6.08 -14.15 10.58
C CYS A 97 -6.87 -13.25 9.60
N PRO A 98 -7.41 -13.78 8.49
CA PRO A 98 -8.35 -13.01 7.70
C PRO A 98 -9.41 -12.44 8.65
N PRO A 99 -9.84 -11.17 8.46
CA PRO A 99 -10.88 -10.59 9.30
C PRO A 99 -12.04 -11.58 9.37
N LYS A 100 -12.63 -11.81 10.55
CA LYS A 100 -13.77 -12.71 10.69
C LYS A 100 -14.92 -12.14 9.86
N VAL A 101 -15.11 -12.68 8.66
CA VAL A 101 -16.18 -12.29 7.76
C VAL A 101 -17.36 -13.22 8.01
N PRO A 102 -18.59 -12.72 8.23
CA PRO A 102 -19.77 -13.57 8.32
C PRO A 102 -19.98 -14.32 6.99
N ALA A 103 -20.53 -15.53 7.06
CA ALA A 103 -20.70 -16.42 5.90
C ALA A 103 -21.52 -15.78 4.75
N ASP A 104 -22.39 -14.82 5.09
CA ASP A 104 -23.29 -14.16 4.14
C ASP A 104 -22.69 -12.90 3.48
N LEU A 105 -21.40 -12.60 3.71
CA LEU A 105 -20.78 -11.43 3.09
C LEU A 105 -20.47 -11.72 1.61
N THR A 106 -21.28 -11.15 0.73
CA THR A 106 -21.03 -11.20 -0.71
C THR A 106 -19.96 -10.18 -1.08
N TYR A 107 -18.86 -10.61 -1.70
CA TYR A 107 -17.84 -9.70 -2.20
C TYR A 107 -18.28 -9.10 -3.54
N GLY A 108 -18.42 -7.77 -3.61
CA GLY A 108 -18.76 -7.03 -4.82
C GLY A 108 -19.33 -5.65 -4.51
N ILE A 109 -19.19 -4.71 -5.45
CA ILE A 109 -19.82 -3.38 -5.34
C ILE A 109 -21.25 -3.52 -5.88
N THR A 110 -22.24 -3.20 -5.06
CA THR A 110 -23.64 -3.15 -5.50
C THR A 110 -23.80 -2.00 -6.48
N ALA A 111 -24.12 -2.31 -7.74
CA ALA A 111 -24.47 -1.30 -8.72
C ALA A 111 -25.81 -0.67 -8.33
N ARG A 112 -25.79 0.61 -7.96
CA ARG A 112 -26.95 1.49 -7.95
C ARG A 112 -26.65 2.69 -8.80
#